data_AF-H5TKM8-F1
#
_entry.id   AF-H5TKM8-F1
#
_cell.length_a   1.000
_cell.length_b   1.000
_cell.length_c   1.000
_cell.angle_alpha   90.00
_cell.angle_beta   90.00
_cell.angle_gamma   90.00
#
_symmetry.space_group_name_H-M   'P 1'
#
loop_
_entity.id
_entity.type
_entity.pdbx_description
1 polymer ?
#
loop_
_entity_poly.entity_id
_entity_poly.type
_entity_poly.pdbx_seq_one_letter_code
_entity_poly.pdbx_strand_id
1 'polypeptide(L)'
;MAPALLVGGVVAGDGLSHRSDIGLVAESSVTLIGHGHGHGRGMGQWGAYGYAKKGWSAAKILQHFYGGTTLGKTDKPDITVGLSRQSAVNVRADAGARVGNVQVSPGQAISISGGTATITNGCGGGVVRTVPATFVDPANPAPGRAGNELLKFCGSNAAYRGSLGFDGGRVVNKLNIDDYVKGVIAKESIPGWGDAGGMEALKAQAVVARSYALAAIAGGKKIDDTQNSQMYGGVAGEDPRTNRAADETAGQILRQNGQPAFTEFSASTGGYTAGGRFPAVVDEGDVIAPEHNWTADVSASSIASAFGVGALRSFEVIEANGLGPENGRALRVRVSGSGGTVEATGEDVRTKLQLKSSWFSVKGQTSKPKIVTPPTSPGGGAGLGSADLGSLIPDSLTGLADNLVPGSSKLLGIATDAMNGKFGDLGGVTGPLGQAIGVPTLTPDGAGVTQLFQKGMMFFSQQTGAHVLAGKGLSDFQERGGVPVLGFPRADRLR
;
A
#
# COMPACT_ATOMS: atom_id res chain seq x y z
N MET A 1 -31.42 22.30 -57.07
CA MET A 1 -32.81 22.66 -57.41
C MET A 1 -33.73 21.65 -56.75
N ALA A 2 -34.52 22.08 -55.77
CA ALA A 2 -35.69 21.34 -55.29
C ALA A 2 -36.78 21.34 -56.40
N PRO A 3 -37.79 20.46 -56.38
CA PRO A 3 -39.01 20.68 -55.57
C PRO A 3 -39.52 19.37 -54.89
N ALA A 4 -40.09 19.39 -53.68
CA ALA A 4 -41.36 19.96 -53.22
C ALA A 4 -42.58 19.06 -53.48
N LEU A 5 -43.34 18.77 -52.40
CA LEU A 5 -44.80 18.94 -52.20
C LEU A 5 -45.21 18.04 -50.99
N LEU A 6 -45.66 18.59 -49.86
CA LEU A 6 -47.05 18.99 -49.51
C LEU A 6 -47.99 17.76 -49.51
N VAL A 7 -48.71 17.42 -48.44
CA VAL A 7 -49.93 18.12 -47.96
C VAL A 7 -50.38 17.63 -46.56
N GLY A 8 -50.77 18.59 -45.69
CA GLY A 8 -51.92 18.53 -44.74
C GLY A 8 -51.65 18.05 -43.30
N GLY A 9 -51.87 18.79 -42.20
CA GLY A 9 -53.03 19.59 -41.76
C GLY A 9 -54.08 18.66 -41.11
N VAL A 10 -54.58 18.75 -39.86
CA VAL A 10 -54.69 19.80 -38.83
C VAL A 10 -55.01 19.16 -37.45
N VAL A 11 -54.32 19.64 -36.40
CA VAL A 11 -54.67 19.88 -34.97
C VAL A 11 -55.65 18.97 -34.19
N ALA A 12 -55.14 18.42 -33.07
CA ALA A 12 -55.80 18.46 -31.75
C ALA A 12 -54.70 18.35 -30.66
N GLY A 13 -54.58 19.36 -29.80
CA GLY A 13 -53.66 19.35 -28.67
C GLY A 13 -54.37 18.91 -27.39
N ASP A 14 -53.68 18.11 -26.57
CA ASP A 14 -53.66 18.31 -25.12
C ASP A 14 -52.57 17.43 -24.46
N GLY A 15 -51.80 18.06 -23.56
CA GLY A 15 -51.28 17.45 -22.34
C GLY A 15 -50.24 16.32 -22.40
N LEU A 16 -49.02 16.68 -21.99
CA LEU A 16 -48.12 15.87 -21.12
C LEU A 16 -47.45 14.61 -21.73
N SER A 17 -46.24 14.82 -22.26
CA SER A 17 -44.98 14.28 -21.71
C SER A 17 -43.93 14.39 -22.81
N HIS A 18 -43.28 15.54 -22.92
CA HIS A 18 -41.96 15.55 -23.54
C HIS A 18 -41.04 14.76 -22.61
N ARG A 19 -40.92 13.45 -22.87
CA ARG A 19 -39.65 12.76 -22.62
C ARG A 19 -38.63 13.46 -23.50
N SER A 20 -38.04 14.51 -22.95
CA SER A 20 -36.74 14.99 -23.39
C SER A 20 -35.75 13.90 -23.03
N ASP A 21 -35.72 12.84 -23.84
CA ASP A 21 -34.53 12.01 -23.96
C ASP A 21 -33.46 12.93 -24.55
N ILE A 22 -32.86 13.74 -23.67
CA ILE A 22 -31.59 14.40 -23.93
C ILE A 22 -30.60 13.25 -24.02
N GLY A 23 -30.44 12.72 -25.23
CA GLY A 23 -29.28 11.93 -25.61
C GLY A 23 -28.07 12.81 -25.36
N LEU A 24 -27.46 12.64 -24.18
CA LEU A 24 -26.14 13.18 -23.89
C LEU A 24 -25.19 12.58 -24.92
N VAL A 25 -24.64 13.48 -25.73
CA VAL A 25 -23.61 13.25 -26.73
C VAL A 25 -22.52 12.39 -26.09
N ALA A 26 -22.07 11.36 -26.80
CA ALA A 26 -21.06 10.39 -26.38
C ALA A 26 -19.64 10.99 -26.12
N GLU A 27 -19.53 12.31 -25.95
CA GLU A 27 -18.28 13.06 -25.76
C GLU A 27 -18.32 14.02 -24.54
N SER A 28 -19.21 13.85 -23.57
CA SER A 28 -19.16 14.66 -22.35
C SER A 28 -18.02 14.18 -21.41
N SER A 29 -17.27 15.13 -20.85
CA SER A 29 -16.30 14.90 -19.78
C SER A 29 -16.79 15.48 -18.46
N VAL A 30 -16.35 14.88 -17.35
CA VAL A 30 -16.47 15.41 -16.01
C VAL A 30 -15.11 15.97 -15.60
N THR A 31 -15.05 17.28 -15.40
CA THR A 31 -13.84 17.95 -14.88
C THR A 31 -13.78 17.82 -13.36
N LEU A 32 -12.71 17.22 -12.86
CA LEU A 32 -12.39 17.09 -11.45
C LEU A 32 -11.31 18.09 -11.07
N ILE A 33 -11.52 18.82 -9.98
CA ILE A 33 -10.53 19.71 -9.36
C ILE A 33 -10.02 18.99 -8.11
N GLY A 34 -8.72 18.72 -8.03
CA GLY A 34 -8.18 17.95 -6.93
C GLY A 34 -6.85 18.45 -6.37
N HIS A 35 -6.47 17.84 -5.26
CA HIS A 35 -5.31 18.25 -4.46
C HIS A 35 -4.47 17.06 -4.00
N GLY A 36 -3.16 17.27 -3.92
CA GLY A 36 -2.21 16.28 -3.42
C GLY A 36 -2.09 15.00 -4.25
N HIS A 37 -1.25 14.09 -3.77
CA HIS A 37 -0.91 12.83 -4.43
C HIS A 37 -0.70 11.72 -3.40
N GLY A 38 -1.59 10.73 -3.45
CA GLY A 38 -1.64 9.61 -2.52
C GLY A 38 -2.80 9.72 -1.52
N HIS A 39 -2.78 8.82 -0.54
CA HIS A 39 -3.84 8.70 0.47
C HIS A 39 -3.82 9.83 1.52
N GLY A 40 -2.77 10.66 1.56
CA GLY A 40 -2.69 11.84 2.44
C GLY A 40 -2.59 11.53 3.94
N ARG A 41 -2.29 10.30 4.34
CA ARG A 41 -2.20 9.90 5.76
C ARG A 41 -0.74 10.02 6.23
N GLY A 42 -0.56 10.51 7.45
CA GLY A 42 0.74 10.73 8.06
C GLY A 42 1.58 11.78 7.31
N MET A 43 2.88 11.55 7.15
CA MET A 43 3.80 12.56 6.62
C MET A 43 3.64 12.76 5.11
N GLY A 44 3.44 14.01 4.69
CA GLY A 44 3.61 14.42 3.29
C GLY A 44 5.08 14.58 2.95
N GLN A 45 5.57 13.92 1.90
CA GLN A 45 7.00 13.99 1.54
C GLN A 45 7.40 15.38 1.06
N TRP A 46 6.59 15.98 0.16
CA TRP A 46 6.79 17.37 -0.26
C TRP A 46 6.56 18.37 0.89
N GLY A 47 5.60 18.08 1.77
CA GLY A 47 5.39 18.83 3.01
C GLY A 47 6.62 18.88 3.90
N ALA A 48 7.18 17.72 4.23
CA ALA A 48 8.42 17.58 4.99
C ALA A 48 9.58 18.32 4.33
N TYR A 49 9.72 18.23 3.00
CA TYR A 49 10.73 18.99 2.26
C TYR A 49 10.51 20.51 2.35
N GLY A 50 9.28 20.98 2.18
CA GLY A 50 8.93 22.39 2.34
C GLY A 50 9.23 22.92 3.73
N TYR A 51 8.96 22.15 4.78
CA TYR A 51 9.31 22.50 6.16
C TYR A 51 10.82 22.49 6.40
N ALA A 52 11.55 21.50 5.86
CA ALA A 52 13.02 21.47 5.96
C ALA A 52 13.66 22.72 5.33
N LYS A 53 13.16 23.15 4.16
CA LYS A 53 13.59 24.41 3.52
C LYS A 53 13.27 25.66 4.34
N LYS A 54 12.26 25.60 5.21
CA LYS A 54 11.92 26.64 6.20
C LYS A 54 12.70 26.49 7.52
N GLY A 55 13.71 25.61 7.57
CA GLY A 55 14.58 25.42 8.74
C GLY A 55 14.00 24.52 9.83
N TRP A 56 12.96 23.74 9.55
CA TRP A 56 12.44 22.79 10.53
C TRP A 56 13.38 21.59 10.67
N SER A 57 13.63 21.18 11.92
CA SER A 57 14.34 19.94 12.20
C SER A 57 13.48 18.71 11.91
N ALA A 58 14.12 17.56 11.67
CA ALA A 58 13.43 16.29 11.48
C ALA A 58 12.49 15.97 12.65
N ALA A 59 12.91 16.21 13.89
CA ALA A 59 12.08 16.01 15.07
C ALA A 59 10.80 16.86 15.05
N LYS A 60 10.90 18.13 14.63
CA LYS A 60 9.74 19.02 14.51
C LYS A 60 8.79 18.58 13.39
N ILE A 61 9.34 18.17 12.25
CA ILE A 61 8.57 17.61 11.12
C ILE A 61 7.80 16.37 11.58
N LEU A 62 8.48 15.42 12.23
CA LEU A 62 7.85 14.19 12.72
C LEU A 62 6.75 14.48 13.75
N GLN A 63 7.00 15.37 14.72
CA GLN A 63 6.00 15.74 15.72
C GLN A 63 4.75 16.37 15.10
N HIS A 64 4.92 17.16 14.04
CA HIS A 64 3.81 17.79 13.34
C HIS A 64 2.89 16.76 12.66
N PHE A 65 3.45 15.79 11.93
CA PHE A 65 2.67 14.79 11.19
C PHE A 65 2.17 13.61 12.03
N TYR A 66 2.89 13.26 13.09
CA TYR A 66 2.64 12.05 13.89
C TYR A 66 2.27 12.39 15.34
N GLY A 67 1.27 13.25 15.51
CA GLY A 67 0.73 13.62 16.82
C GLY A 67 0.35 12.38 17.66
N GLY A 68 0.62 12.43 18.97
CA GLY A 68 0.41 11.29 19.87
C GLY A 68 1.50 10.22 19.82
N THR A 69 2.62 10.48 19.15
CA THR A 69 3.83 9.64 19.19
C THR A 69 4.97 10.34 19.95
N THR A 70 5.96 9.57 20.36
CA THR A 70 7.21 10.08 20.93
C THR A 70 8.41 9.58 20.13
N LEU A 71 9.43 10.42 19.98
CA LEU A 71 10.70 10.01 19.40
C LEU A 71 11.46 9.15 20.42
N GLY A 72 11.93 7.99 19.99
CA GLY A 72 12.69 7.05 20.82
C GLY A 72 13.79 6.35 20.02
N LYS A 73 14.45 5.39 20.67
CA LYS A 73 15.46 4.53 20.04
C LYS A 73 15.02 3.07 20.00
N THR A 74 15.61 2.29 19.11
CA THR A 74 15.56 0.83 19.06
C THR A 74 16.97 0.25 19.21
N ASP A 75 17.07 -1.02 19.60
CA ASP A 75 18.35 -1.75 19.74
C ASP A 75 18.94 -2.18 18.38
N LYS A 76 18.41 -1.61 17.29
CA LYS A 76 18.82 -1.84 15.90
C LYS A 76 18.81 -3.33 15.54
N PRO A 77 17.66 -4.02 15.67
CA PRO A 77 17.58 -5.45 15.40
C PRO A 77 17.92 -5.77 13.94
N ASP A 78 18.35 -7.00 13.72
CA ASP A 78 18.31 -7.59 12.39
C ASP A 78 16.87 -7.89 11.99
N ILE A 79 16.52 -7.58 10.75
CA ILE A 79 15.25 -7.91 10.12
C ILE A 79 15.48 -8.84 8.94
N THR A 80 14.43 -9.53 8.52
CA THR A 80 14.45 -10.42 7.35
C THR A 80 13.50 -9.90 6.30
N VAL A 81 14.01 -9.70 5.08
CA VAL A 81 13.28 -9.17 3.93
C VAL A 81 13.19 -10.25 2.86
N GLY A 82 11.99 -10.59 2.42
CA GLY A 82 11.79 -11.48 1.28
C GLY A 82 12.19 -10.80 -0.03
N LEU A 83 13.01 -11.46 -0.86
CA LEU A 83 13.42 -10.96 -2.16
C LEU A 83 12.55 -11.57 -3.26
N SER A 84 11.67 -10.77 -3.86
CA SER A 84 10.69 -11.22 -4.87
C SER A 84 11.33 -11.60 -6.22
N ARG A 85 12.47 -11.01 -6.55
CA ARG A 85 13.18 -11.21 -7.84
C ARG A 85 14.22 -12.33 -7.81
N GLN A 86 14.50 -12.88 -6.63
CA GLN A 86 15.53 -13.91 -6.46
C GLN A 86 14.86 -15.25 -6.16
N SER A 87 15.18 -16.27 -6.96
CA SER A 87 14.66 -17.64 -6.79
C SER A 87 15.70 -18.59 -6.20
N ALA A 88 16.99 -18.23 -6.25
CA ALA A 88 18.09 -19.02 -5.71
C ALA A 88 19.16 -18.13 -5.10
N VAL A 89 19.78 -18.56 -4.00
CA VAL A 89 20.99 -17.94 -3.46
C VAL A 89 22.18 -18.53 -4.21
N ASN A 90 22.79 -17.72 -5.09
CA ASN A 90 24.06 -18.02 -5.75
C ASN A 90 24.88 -16.71 -5.80
N VAL A 91 25.81 -16.56 -4.87
CA VAL A 91 26.42 -15.27 -4.54
C VAL A 91 27.93 -15.37 -4.38
N ARG A 92 28.61 -14.23 -4.50
CA ARG A 92 30.04 -14.07 -4.23
C ARG A 92 30.29 -12.79 -3.46
N ALA A 93 31.46 -12.68 -2.84
CA ALA A 93 31.94 -11.43 -2.24
C ALA A 93 33.42 -11.21 -2.60
N ASP A 94 33.78 -9.95 -2.84
CA ASP A 94 35.15 -9.59 -3.22
C ASP A 94 36.11 -9.72 -2.03
N ALA A 95 35.63 -9.51 -0.80
CA ALA A 95 36.38 -9.73 0.44
C ALA A 95 36.27 -11.17 1.00
N GLY A 96 35.53 -12.06 0.33
CA GLY A 96 35.16 -13.37 0.87
C GLY A 96 33.90 -13.32 1.73
N ALA A 97 33.47 -14.49 2.19
CA ALA A 97 32.21 -14.68 2.88
C ALA A 97 32.33 -15.79 3.95
N ARG A 98 31.22 -16.13 4.59
CA ARG A 98 31.12 -17.23 5.55
C ARG A 98 29.85 -18.04 5.30
N VAL A 99 29.94 -19.34 5.55
CA VAL A 99 28.80 -20.25 5.62
C VAL A 99 28.94 -21.08 6.90
N GLY A 100 28.12 -20.75 7.90
CA GLY A 100 28.31 -21.26 9.27
C GLY A 100 29.71 -20.92 9.80
N ASN A 101 30.48 -21.96 10.15
CA ASN A 101 31.84 -21.79 10.68
C ASN A 101 32.94 -21.82 9.60
N VAL A 102 32.59 -21.92 8.32
CA VAL A 102 33.55 -22.00 7.23
C VAL A 102 33.73 -20.63 6.59
N GLN A 103 34.99 -20.17 6.55
CA GLN A 103 35.39 -19.02 5.75
C GLN A 103 35.47 -19.41 4.28
N VAL A 104 34.94 -18.54 3.43
CA VAL A 104 34.97 -18.65 1.97
C VAL A 104 35.91 -17.59 1.45
N SER A 105 36.90 -17.99 0.65
CA SER A 105 37.95 -17.11 0.17
C SER A 105 37.39 -16.03 -0.78
N PRO A 106 38.04 -14.86 -0.84
CA PRO A 106 37.77 -13.84 -1.86
C PRO A 106 37.57 -14.42 -3.26
N GLY A 107 36.50 -13.99 -3.95
CA GLY A 107 36.22 -14.39 -5.32
C GLY A 107 35.58 -15.78 -5.51
N GLN A 108 35.54 -16.63 -4.48
CA GLN A 108 34.73 -17.85 -4.52
C GLN A 108 33.23 -17.52 -4.50
N ALA A 109 32.43 -18.40 -5.09
CA ALA A 109 30.97 -18.29 -5.07
C ALA A 109 30.35 -19.36 -4.16
N ILE A 110 29.16 -19.07 -3.69
CA ILE A 110 28.38 -19.90 -2.77
C ILE A 110 26.97 -20.02 -3.33
N SER A 111 26.52 -21.25 -3.57
CA SER A 111 25.12 -21.55 -3.84
C SER A 111 24.48 -22.28 -2.66
N ILE A 112 23.21 -21.96 -2.35
CA ILE A 112 22.44 -22.67 -1.31
C ILE A 112 21.31 -23.45 -1.96
N SER A 113 21.20 -24.73 -1.63
CA SER A 113 20.10 -25.61 -2.02
C SER A 113 19.82 -26.63 -0.92
N GLY A 114 18.56 -26.81 -0.52
CA GLY A 114 18.16 -27.85 0.43
C GLY A 114 18.91 -27.84 1.78
N GLY A 115 19.29 -26.66 2.28
CA GLY A 115 20.06 -26.51 3.53
C GLY A 115 21.55 -26.80 3.40
N THR A 116 22.05 -26.91 2.17
CA THR A 116 23.45 -27.15 1.85
C THR A 116 24.04 -25.97 1.08
N ALA A 117 25.18 -25.47 1.54
CA ALA A 117 25.99 -24.50 0.81
C ALA A 117 27.08 -25.22 0.01
N THR A 118 27.13 -24.94 -1.29
CA THR A 118 28.19 -25.42 -2.20
C THR A 118 29.08 -24.24 -2.57
N ILE A 119 30.36 -24.35 -2.23
CA ILE A 119 31.39 -23.36 -2.51
C ILE A 119 32.09 -23.75 -3.82
N THR A 120 32.21 -22.82 -4.75
CA THR A 120 32.83 -23.02 -6.07
C THR A 120 33.95 -22.02 -6.34
N ASN A 121 34.85 -22.36 -7.27
CA ASN A 121 35.87 -21.45 -7.80
C ASN A 121 35.23 -20.38 -8.69
N GLY A 122 34.64 -19.36 -8.07
CA GLY A 122 33.86 -18.32 -8.75
C GLY A 122 32.50 -18.81 -9.23
N CYS A 123 31.74 -17.90 -9.86
CA CYS A 123 30.41 -18.20 -10.37
C CYS A 123 30.47 -19.22 -11.51
N GLY A 124 29.85 -20.39 -11.32
CA GLY A 124 29.83 -21.47 -12.33
C GLY A 124 31.12 -22.28 -12.42
N GLY A 125 32.09 -22.06 -11.51
CA GLY A 125 33.31 -22.86 -11.44
C GLY A 125 33.14 -24.21 -10.77
N GLY A 126 34.21 -25.00 -10.74
CA GLY A 126 34.23 -26.30 -10.07
C GLY A 126 33.99 -26.21 -8.57
N VAL A 127 33.38 -27.25 -8.00
CA VAL A 127 33.11 -27.38 -6.56
C VAL A 127 34.43 -27.48 -5.80
N VAL A 128 34.57 -26.63 -4.79
CA VAL A 128 35.69 -26.63 -3.84
C VAL A 128 35.30 -27.40 -2.58
N ARG A 129 34.11 -27.13 -2.05
CA ARG A 129 33.63 -27.70 -0.79
C ARG A 129 32.11 -27.60 -0.69
N THR A 130 31.51 -28.53 0.02
CA THR A 130 30.09 -28.50 0.38
C THR A 130 29.94 -28.59 1.90
N VAL A 131 29.07 -27.78 2.50
CA VAL A 131 28.81 -27.77 3.94
C VAL A 131 27.32 -27.53 4.24
N PRO A 132 26.79 -28.03 5.37
CA PRO A 132 25.44 -27.69 5.81
C PRO A 132 25.36 -26.20 6.19
N ALA A 133 24.49 -25.44 5.51
CA ALA A 133 24.18 -24.04 5.81
C ALA A 133 22.94 -23.57 5.03
N THR A 134 22.14 -22.70 5.65
CA THR A 134 20.95 -22.07 5.04
C THR A 134 21.15 -20.59 4.73
N PHE A 135 22.26 -19.99 5.19
CA PHE A 135 22.64 -18.61 4.95
C PHE A 135 24.10 -18.50 4.51
N VAL A 136 24.35 -17.51 3.65
CA VAL A 136 25.67 -16.96 3.38
C VAL A 136 25.78 -15.66 4.16
N ASP A 137 26.75 -15.61 5.05
CA ASP A 137 27.08 -14.42 5.82
C ASP A 137 28.26 -13.70 5.16
N PRO A 138 28.33 -12.36 5.25
CA PRO A 138 29.54 -11.64 4.89
C PRO A 138 30.70 -12.02 5.83
N ALA A 139 31.94 -11.78 5.39
CA ALA A 139 33.13 -12.14 6.16
C ALA A 139 33.12 -11.52 7.58
N ASN A 140 32.70 -10.26 7.67
CA ASN A 140 32.43 -9.58 8.92
C ASN A 140 30.90 -9.46 9.11
N PRO A 141 30.32 -9.98 10.22
CA PRO A 141 28.89 -9.84 10.47
C PRO A 141 28.49 -8.46 11.04
N ALA A 142 29.45 -7.62 11.47
CA ALA A 142 29.17 -6.34 12.13
C ALA A 142 28.46 -5.31 11.21
N PRO A 143 27.70 -4.35 11.76
CA PRO A 143 27.17 -3.20 11.01
C PRO A 143 28.30 -2.28 10.50
N GLY A 144 28.02 -1.47 9.45
CA GLY A 144 28.96 -0.44 8.98
C GLY A 144 30.08 -0.94 8.06
N ARG A 145 29.81 -2.01 7.31
CA ARG A 145 30.80 -2.72 6.48
C ARG A 145 31.31 -1.93 5.28
N ALA A 146 32.55 -2.21 4.92
CA ALA A 146 33.16 -1.74 3.69
C ALA A 146 32.46 -2.35 2.47
N GLY A 147 32.38 -1.61 1.36
CA GLY A 147 31.62 -2.01 0.17
C GLY A 147 32.15 -3.26 -0.55
N ASN A 148 33.37 -3.70 -0.25
CA ASN A 148 33.95 -4.96 -0.76
C ASN A 148 33.42 -6.22 -0.05
N GLU A 149 32.69 -6.06 1.07
CA GLU A 149 32.07 -7.18 1.81
C GLU A 149 30.61 -7.44 1.40
N LEU A 150 30.09 -6.73 0.39
CA LEU A 150 28.74 -6.93 -0.12
C LEU A 150 28.59 -8.30 -0.80
N LEU A 151 27.52 -9.01 -0.48
CA LEU A 151 27.14 -10.23 -1.19
C LEU A 151 26.51 -9.85 -2.53
N LYS A 152 27.09 -10.35 -3.62
CA LYS A 152 26.69 -10.07 -5.00
C LYS A 152 26.17 -11.32 -5.65
N PHE A 153 24.96 -11.28 -6.21
CA PHE A 153 24.42 -12.40 -6.99
C PHE A 153 25.25 -12.65 -8.25
N CYS A 154 25.58 -13.92 -8.48
CA CYS A 154 26.17 -14.36 -9.73
C CYS A 154 25.21 -14.06 -10.89
N GLY A 155 25.73 -13.55 -12.00
CA GLY A 155 24.94 -13.16 -13.18
C GLY A 155 24.47 -11.71 -13.16
N SER A 156 23.61 -11.34 -12.19
CA SER A 156 23.03 -9.98 -12.14
C SER A 156 23.94 -8.94 -11.49
N ASN A 157 24.93 -9.38 -10.69
CA ASN A 157 25.72 -8.52 -9.79
C ASN A 157 24.87 -7.70 -8.81
N ALA A 158 23.59 -8.05 -8.60
CA ALA A 158 22.75 -7.42 -7.59
C ALA A 158 23.41 -7.57 -6.22
N ALA A 159 23.63 -6.47 -5.52
CA ALA A 159 24.41 -6.41 -4.30
C ALA A 159 23.53 -6.13 -3.09
N TYR A 160 23.78 -6.86 -2.00
CA TYR A 160 23.02 -6.75 -0.75
C TYR A 160 23.97 -6.65 0.44
N ARG A 161 23.53 -5.89 1.45
CA ARG A 161 24.16 -5.87 2.78
C ARG A 161 23.63 -7.05 3.60
N GLY A 162 24.40 -7.47 4.60
CA GLY A 162 23.98 -8.55 5.49
C GLY A 162 24.06 -9.91 4.82
N SER A 163 23.26 -10.83 5.32
CA SER A 163 23.28 -12.24 4.94
C SER A 163 22.18 -12.53 3.91
N LEU A 164 22.45 -13.48 3.03
CA LEU A 164 21.48 -13.98 2.05
C LEU A 164 21.23 -15.46 2.30
N GLY A 165 19.97 -15.87 2.32
CA GLY A 165 19.60 -17.24 2.63
C GLY A 165 18.23 -17.62 2.12
N PHE A 166 17.77 -18.78 2.58
CA PHE A 166 16.42 -19.26 2.33
C PHE A 166 15.61 -19.31 3.63
N ASP A 167 14.42 -18.74 3.61
CA ASP A 167 13.42 -18.86 4.69
C ASP A 167 12.03 -19.05 4.07
N GLY A 168 11.28 -20.04 4.59
CA GLY A 168 9.92 -20.33 4.14
C GLY A 168 9.76 -20.55 2.63
N GLY A 169 10.76 -21.13 1.96
CA GLY A 169 10.73 -21.39 0.51
C GLY A 169 11.01 -20.16 -0.37
N ARG A 170 11.49 -19.05 0.22
CA ARG A 170 11.84 -17.83 -0.50
C ARG A 170 13.28 -17.43 -0.23
N VAL A 171 13.91 -16.75 -1.19
CA VAL A 171 15.18 -16.08 -0.95
C VAL A 171 14.92 -14.88 -0.04
N VAL A 172 15.72 -14.76 1.02
CA VAL A 172 15.61 -13.66 1.98
C VAL A 172 16.94 -12.97 2.20
N ASN A 173 16.87 -11.69 2.52
CA ASN A 173 17.99 -10.89 2.99
C ASN A 173 17.80 -10.57 4.47
N LYS A 174 18.74 -11.04 5.31
CA LYS A 174 18.78 -10.73 6.74
C LYS A 174 19.84 -9.65 6.98
N LEU A 175 19.43 -8.52 7.55
CA LEU A 175 20.30 -7.36 7.72
C LEU A 175 19.85 -6.46 8.87
N ASN A 176 20.78 -5.64 9.35
CA ASN A 176 20.48 -4.62 10.36
C ASN A 176 19.43 -3.63 9.83
N ILE A 177 18.48 -3.23 10.69
CA ILE A 177 17.42 -2.29 10.31
C ILE A 177 17.95 -0.96 9.72
N ASP A 178 19.10 -0.44 10.18
CA ASP A 178 19.66 0.81 9.63
C ASP A 178 20.25 0.60 8.23
N ASP A 179 20.80 -0.59 7.93
CA ASP A 179 21.24 -0.97 6.58
C ASP A 179 20.04 -1.19 5.64
N TYR A 180 18.93 -1.72 6.14
CA TYR A 180 17.68 -1.84 5.38
C TYR A 180 17.15 -0.47 4.95
N VAL A 181 17.13 0.49 5.88
CA VAL A 181 16.62 1.85 5.64
C VAL A 181 17.39 2.54 4.50
N LYS A 182 18.69 2.30 4.35
CA LYS A 182 19.51 2.82 3.22
C LYS A 182 19.00 2.36 1.86
N GLY A 183 18.56 1.10 1.76
CA GLY A 183 18.00 0.55 0.52
C GLY A 183 16.56 0.96 0.22
N VAL A 184 15.90 1.67 1.16
CA VAL A 184 14.50 2.13 1.03
C VAL A 184 14.41 3.62 0.72
N ILE A 185 15.13 4.49 1.46
CA ILE A 185 14.83 5.94 1.43
C ILE A 185 14.92 6.54 0.02
N ALA A 186 15.94 6.20 -0.78
CA ALA A 186 16.07 6.76 -2.12
C ALA A 186 15.03 6.24 -3.14
N LYS A 187 14.25 5.21 -2.77
CA LYS A 187 13.09 4.76 -3.54
C LYS A 187 11.80 5.49 -3.14
N GLU A 188 11.76 6.04 -1.94
CA GLU A 188 10.59 6.74 -1.41
C GLU A 188 10.70 8.26 -1.60
N SER A 189 11.87 8.85 -1.32
CA SER A 189 12.15 10.29 -1.38
C SER A 189 13.27 10.63 -2.38
N ILE A 190 13.30 11.89 -2.83
CA ILE A 190 14.25 12.37 -3.85
C ILE A 190 15.61 12.68 -3.20
N PRO A 191 16.70 11.95 -3.53
CA PRO A 191 17.99 12.15 -2.88
C PRO A 191 18.58 13.56 -3.03
N GLY A 192 18.33 14.21 -4.17
CA GLY A 192 18.78 15.58 -4.45
C GLY A 192 18.27 16.64 -3.47
N TRP A 193 17.22 16.35 -2.69
CA TRP A 193 16.78 17.23 -1.62
C TRP A 193 17.83 17.42 -0.53
N GLY A 194 18.71 16.43 -0.30
CA GLY A 194 19.79 16.53 0.67
C GLY A 194 20.73 17.72 0.42
N ASP A 195 20.98 18.03 -0.85
CA ASP A 195 21.84 19.14 -1.28
C ASP A 195 21.07 20.46 -1.43
N ALA A 196 19.74 20.40 -1.45
CA ALA A 196 18.85 21.54 -1.69
C ALA A 196 18.14 22.04 -0.41
N GLY A 197 18.75 21.83 0.77
CA GLY A 197 18.22 22.25 2.07
C GLY A 197 17.15 21.31 2.64
N GLY A 198 16.98 20.13 2.06
CA GLY A 198 16.00 19.11 2.46
C GLY A 198 16.54 17.97 3.31
N MET A 199 17.76 18.08 3.85
CA MET A 199 18.37 17.01 4.64
C MET A 199 17.52 16.58 5.86
N GLU A 200 16.88 17.54 6.54
CA GLU A 200 15.99 17.24 7.66
C GLU A 200 14.73 16.48 7.24
N ALA A 201 14.26 16.65 6.00
CA ALA A 201 13.17 15.83 5.45
C ALA A 201 13.63 14.39 5.17
N LEU A 202 14.84 14.20 4.62
CA LEU A 202 15.41 12.87 4.42
C LEU A 202 15.65 12.14 5.77
N LYS A 203 16.04 12.87 6.81
CA LYS A 203 16.15 12.34 8.18
C LYS A 203 14.79 11.92 8.73
N ALA A 204 13.76 12.75 8.56
CA ALA A 204 12.40 12.39 8.94
C ALA A 204 11.93 11.13 8.19
N GLN A 205 12.18 11.04 6.88
CA GLN A 205 11.87 9.85 6.08
C GLN A 205 12.60 8.60 6.59
N ALA A 206 13.87 8.72 6.99
CA ALA A 206 14.62 7.60 7.57
C ALA A 206 13.97 7.05 8.85
N VAL A 207 13.55 7.94 9.75
CA VAL A 207 12.85 7.58 11.00
C VAL A 207 11.49 6.94 10.70
N VAL A 208 10.74 7.49 9.73
CA VAL A 208 9.45 6.95 9.28
C VAL A 208 9.61 5.56 8.67
N ALA A 209 10.55 5.36 7.76
CA ALA A 209 10.76 4.04 7.14
C ALA A 209 11.15 2.98 8.20
N ARG A 210 12.05 3.35 9.12
CA ARG A 210 12.45 2.48 10.24
C ARG A 210 11.27 2.10 11.14
N SER A 211 10.44 3.08 11.50
CA SER A 211 9.30 2.88 12.39
C SER A 211 8.23 1.99 11.75
N TYR A 212 7.90 2.24 10.48
CA TYR A 212 7.00 1.42 9.69
C TYR A 212 7.44 -0.04 9.65
N ALA A 213 8.69 -0.32 9.27
CA ALA A 213 9.19 -1.68 9.13
C ALA A 213 9.11 -2.46 10.45
N LEU A 214 9.51 -1.82 11.56
CA LEU A 214 9.45 -2.44 12.89
C LEU A 214 8.01 -2.64 13.37
N ALA A 215 7.11 -1.67 13.14
CA ALA A 215 5.70 -1.79 13.49
C ALA A 215 5.01 -2.92 12.69
N ALA A 216 5.32 -3.03 11.40
CA ALA A 216 4.80 -4.08 10.55
C ALA A 216 5.25 -5.48 11.00
N ILE A 217 6.55 -5.64 11.30
CA ILE A 217 7.10 -6.91 11.83
C ILE A 217 6.49 -7.26 13.19
N ALA A 218 6.36 -6.28 14.10
CA ALA A 218 5.72 -6.49 15.40
C ALA A 218 4.24 -6.91 15.26
N GLY A 219 3.57 -6.46 14.20
CA GLY A 219 2.22 -6.90 13.81
C GLY A 219 2.17 -8.27 13.11
N GLY A 220 3.30 -8.99 13.00
CA GLY A 220 3.38 -10.32 12.39
C GLY A 220 3.61 -10.32 10.87
N LYS A 221 3.84 -9.16 10.25
CA LYS A 221 4.11 -9.07 8.80
C LYS A 221 5.50 -9.59 8.48
N LYS A 222 5.59 -10.52 7.53
CA LYS A 222 6.84 -10.83 6.84
C LYS A 222 7.05 -9.77 5.75
N ILE A 223 8.03 -8.90 5.95
CA ILE A 223 8.31 -7.83 4.98
C ILE A 223 9.01 -8.36 3.74
N ASP A 224 8.78 -7.70 2.60
CA ASP A 224 9.36 -8.04 1.31
C ASP A 224 9.93 -6.79 0.62
N ASP A 225 10.60 -6.99 -0.51
CA ASP A 225 11.23 -5.95 -1.33
C ASP A 225 10.28 -5.25 -2.30
N THR A 226 8.97 -5.40 -2.10
CA THR A 226 7.93 -4.83 -2.98
C THR A 226 7.16 -3.71 -2.30
N GLN A 227 6.27 -3.07 -3.06
CA GLN A 227 5.35 -2.05 -2.54
C GLN A 227 4.35 -2.59 -1.52
N ASN A 228 4.19 -3.92 -1.40
CA ASN A 228 3.42 -4.50 -0.31
C ASN A 228 4.02 -4.09 1.03
N SER A 229 5.35 -3.96 1.12
CA SER A 229 6.06 -3.48 2.32
C SER A 229 6.65 -2.10 2.05
N GLN A 230 7.93 -2.03 1.68
CA GLN A 230 8.58 -0.81 1.21
C GLN A 230 9.53 -1.23 0.08
N MET A 231 9.75 -0.35 -0.89
CA MET A 231 10.59 -0.67 -2.04
C MET A 231 12.07 -0.81 -1.64
N TYR A 232 12.46 -1.99 -1.17
CA TYR A 232 13.84 -2.30 -0.76
C TYR A 232 14.69 -2.68 -1.98
N GLY A 233 15.53 -1.76 -2.43
CA GLY A 233 16.36 -1.94 -3.62
C GLY A 233 17.70 -2.66 -3.42
N GLY A 234 17.98 -3.15 -2.21
CA GLY A 234 19.34 -3.54 -1.83
C GLY A 234 20.30 -2.35 -1.98
N VAL A 235 21.56 -2.63 -2.31
CA VAL A 235 22.59 -1.58 -2.50
C VAL A 235 22.30 -0.70 -3.72
N ALA A 236 21.63 -1.23 -4.75
CA ALA A 236 21.20 -0.46 -5.92
C ALA A 236 20.10 0.56 -5.60
N GLY A 237 19.48 0.46 -4.41
CA GLY A 237 18.54 1.43 -3.88
C GLY A 237 19.17 2.49 -2.99
N GLU A 238 20.49 2.49 -2.80
CA GLU A 238 21.17 3.46 -1.94
C GLU A 238 21.61 4.72 -2.70
N ASP A 239 21.59 5.85 -2.00
CA ASP A 239 22.22 7.10 -2.44
C ASP A 239 22.99 7.69 -1.26
N PRO A 240 24.25 8.16 -1.44
CA PRO A 240 25.07 8.70 -0.36
C PRO A 240 24.38 9.76 0.52
N ARG A 241 23.52 10.60 -0.08
CA ARG A 241 22.81 11.66 0.64
C ARG A 241 21.73 11.10 1.55
N THR A 242 20.98 10.11 1.07
CA THR A 242 19.97 9.42 1.87
C THR A 242 20.60 8.46 2.88
N ASN A 243 21.76 7.87 2.56
CA ASN A 243 22.54 7.06 3.49
C ASN A 243 23.01 7.88 4.67
N ARG A 244 23.51 9.10 4.42
CA ARG A 244 23.86 10.06 5.46
C ARG A 244 22.66 10.35 6.38
N ALA A 245 21.47 10.56 5.83
CA ALA A 245 20.27 10.78 6.63
C ALA A 245 19.90 9.55 7.48
N ALA A 246 20.04 8.35 6.93
CA ALA A 246 19.84 7.10 7.66
C ALA A 246 20.85 6.94 8.82
N ASP A 247 22.12 7.22 8.56
CA ASP A 247 23.23 7.12 9.52
C ASP A 247 23.09 8.16 10.66
N GLU A 248 22.78 9.42 10.33
CA GLU A 248 22.57 10.49 11.33
C GLU A 248 21.33 10.25 12.20
N THR A 249 20.40 9.40 11.77
CA THR A 249 19.18 9.01 12.52
C THR A 249 19.21 7.55 12.98
N ALA A 250 20.38 6.91 12.98
CA ALA A 250 20.50 5.48 13.23
C ALA A 250 19.80 5.06 14.54
N GLY A 251 18.90 4.08 14.44
CA GLY A 251 18.09 3.57 15.55
C GLY A 251 16.98 4.50 16.05
N GLN A 252 16.79 5.70 15.51
CA GLN A 252 15.66 6.57 15.90
C GLN A 252 14.35 6.08 15.29
N ILE A 253 13.31 5.99 16.12
CA ILE A 253 11.96 5.55 15.73
C ILE A 253 10.89 6.41 16.40
N LEU A 254 9.70 6.47 15.82
CA LEU A 254 8.51 6.95 16.50
C LEU A 254 7.85 5.80 17.25
N ARG A 255 7.42 6.07 18.49
CA ARG A 255 6.71 5.12 19.34
C ARG A 255 5.31 5.62 19.65
N GLN A 256 4.35 4.71 19.64
CA GLN A 256 2.98 4.92 20.09
C GLN A 256 2.67 3.84 21.14
N ASN A 257 2.27 4.24 22.35
CA ASN A 257 2.03 3.32 23.47
C ASN A 257 3.23 2.38 23.76
N GLY A 258 4.45 2.91 23.68
CA GLY A 258 5.69 2.16 23.91
C GLY A 258 6.15 1.26 22.77
N GLN A 259 5.30 0.99 21.77
CA GLN A 259 5.62 0.18 20.59
C GLN A 259 6.00 1.03 19.38
N PRO A 260 6.75 0.51 18.39
CA PRO A 260 6.98 1.22 17.13
C PRO A 260 5.66 1.67 16.50
N ALA A 261 5.59 2.94 16.11
CA ALA A 261 4.41 3.52 15.47
C ALA A 261 4.36 3.11 13.99
N PHE A 262 3.18 2.74 13.49
CA PHE A 262 2.98 2.50 12.07
C PHE A 262 2.83 3.83 11.34
N THR A 263 3.94 4.34 10.83
CA THR A 263 4.08 5.67 10.22
C THR A 263 3.83 5.64 8.72
N GLU A 264 2.56 5.78 8.34
CA GLU A 264 2.16 5.98 6.94
C GLU A 264 2.68 7.31 6.40
N PHE A 265 2.96 7.36 5.10
CA PHE A 265 3.38 8.60 4.41
C PHE A 265 2.84 8.60 2.97
N SER A 266 2.74 9.78 2.37
CA SER A 266 2.28 9.96 0.99
C SER A 266 3.09 11.03 0.27
N ALA A 267 3.12 11.01 -1.06
CA ALA A 267 3.91 11.96 -1.84
C ALA A 267 3.53 13.42 -1.53
N SER A 268 2.24 13.75 -1.60
CA SER A 268 1.74 15.09 -1.31
C SER A 268 0.38 15.03 -0.60
N THR A 269 0.21 15.88 0.41
CA THR A 269 -1.02 15.92 1.22
C THR A 269 -2.11 16.77 0.58
N GLY A 270 -1.77 17.68 -0.33
CA GLY A 270 -2.69 18.69 -0.87
C GLY A 270 -2.90 19.87 0.09
N GLY A 271 -2.03 20.02 1.10
CA GLY A 271 -2.13 21.06 2.13
C GLY A 271 -2.82 20.63 3.43
N TYR A 272 -3.32 19.41 3.52
CA TYR A 272 -3.94 18.87 4.73
C TYR A 272 -3.86 17.33 4.75
N THR A 273 -3.46 16.76 5.89
CA THR A 273 -3.47 15.30 6.04
C THR A 273 -4.89 14.77 6.20
N ALA A 274 -5.15 13.55 5.73
CA ALA A 274 -6.47 12.92 5.76
C ALA A 274 -6.96 12.56 7.18
N GLY A 275 -6.06 12.56 8.17
CA GLY A 275 -6.33 12.07 9.53
C GLY A 275 -6.38 10.54 9.61
N GLY A 276 -7.08 10.02 10.63
CA GLY A 276 -7.18 8.59 10.91
C GLY A 276 -6.33 8.18 12.11
N ARG A 277 -5.27 7.39 11.90
CA ARG A 277 -4.38 6.93 12.98
C ARG A 277 -3.70 8.09 13.71
N PHE A 278 -3.32 9.11 12.96
CA PHE A 278 -2.76 10.36 13.48
C PHE A 278 -3.79 11.47 13.27
N PRO A 279 -3.83 12.47 14.16
CA PRO A 279 -4.67 13.63 13.97
C PRO A 279 -4.44 14.27 12.60
N ALA A 280 -5.51 14.75 11.97
CA ALA A 280 -5.38 15.53 10.76
C ALA A 280 -4.68 16.87 11.08
N VAL A 281 -3.76 17.31 10.22
CA VAL A 281 -3.00 18.54 10.39
C VAL A 281 -2.89 19.29 9.06
N VAL A 282 -2.87 20.62 9.15
CA VAL A 282 -2.55 21.51 8.03
C VAL A 282 -1.09 21.31 7.64
N ASP A 283 -0.82 21.10 6.35
CA ASP A 283 0.52 20.91 5.78
C ASP A 283 0.88 22.07 4.86
N GLU A 284 1.26 23.21 5.46
CA GLU A 284 1.73 24.40 4.74
C GLU A 284 3.08 24.19 4.02
N GLY A 285 3.77 23.08 4.30
CA GLY A 285 4.98 22.70 3.58
C GLY A 285 4.67 22.23 2.17
N ASP A 286 3.49 21.64 1.95
CA ASP A 286 3.11 20.93 0.73
C ASP A 286 2.85 21.86 -0.47
N VAL A 287 2.77 23.18 -0.26
CA VAL A 287 2.56 24.18 -1.33
C VAL A 287 3.59 24.12 -2.46
N ILE A 288 4.77 23.54 -2.19
CA ILE A 288 5.84 23.35 -3.19
C ILE A 288 5.69 22.06 -4.00
N ALA A 289 4.73 21.20 -3.68
CA ALA A 289 4.51 19.94 -4.38
C ALA A 289 4.00 20.22 -5.81
N PRO A 290 4.58 19.58 -6.84
CA PRO A 290 4.07 19.70 -8.21
C PRO A 290 2.61 19.28 -8.34
N GLU A 291 2.19 18.30 -7.54
CA GLU A 291 0.82 17.78 -7.49
C GLU A 291 -0.02 18.38 -6.35
N HIS A 292 0.39 19.51 -5.75
CA HIS A 292 -0.39 20.16 -4.70
C HIS A 292 -1.83 20.44 -5.15
N ASN A 293 -1.96 20.93 -6.39
CA ASN A 293 -3.23 21.09 -7.11
C ASN A 293 -3.15 20.34 -8.45
N TRP A 294 -4.27 19.78 -8.89
CA TRP A 294 -4.38 19.15 -10.20
C TRP A 294 -5.82 19.23 -10.73
N THR A 295 -5.95 19.11 -12.06
CA THR A 295 -7.23 18.98 -12.74
C THR A 295 -7.22 17.71 -13.57
N ALA A 296 -8.33 16.99 -13.62
CA ALA A 296 -8.50 15.82 -14.48
C ALA A 296 -9.83 15.90 -15.22
N ASP A 297 -9.79 15.77 -16.55
CA ASP A 297 -10.97 15.60 -17.37
C ASP A 297 -11.18 14.10 -17.62
N VAL A 298 -12.23 13.53 -17.03
CA VAL A 298 -12.55 12.11 -17.16
C VAL A 298 -13.77 11.97 -18.06
N SER A 299 -13.68 11.15 -19.11
CA SER A 299 -14.83 10.95 -20.00
C SER A 299 -15.99 10.26 -19.26
N ALA A 300 -17.22 10.63 -19.63
CA ALA A 300 -18.42 10.01 -19.10
C ALA A 300 -18.44 8.48 -19.34
N SER A 301 -17.87 8.03 -20.46
CA SER A 301 -17.75 6.61 -20.81
C SER A 301 -16.79 5.85 -19.90
N SER A 302 -15.66 6.45 -19.50
CA SER A 302 -14.71 5.84 -18.56
C SER A 302 -15.32 5.70 -17.17
N ILE A 303 -16.02 6.73 -16.69
CA ILE A 303 -16.76 6.67 -15.41
C ILE A 303 -17.85 5.59 -15.49
N ALA A 304 -18.69 5.62 -16.53
CA ALA A 304 -19.74 4.63 -16.73
C ALA A 304 -19.22 3.19 -16.69
N SER A 305 -18.11 2.94 -17.38
CA SER A 305 -17.48 1.62 -17.47
C SER A 305 -16.86 1.18 -16.14
N ALA A 306 -16.17 2.09 -15.45
CA ALA A 306 -15.53 1.83 -14.16
C ALA A 306 -16.54 1.44 -13.05
N PHE A 307 -17.77 1.95 -13.13
CA PHE A 307 -18.81 1.73 -12.11
C PHE A 307 -19.99 0.88 -12.58
N GLY A 308 -20.01 0.44 -13.85
CA GLY A 308 -21.04 -0.45 -14.37
C GLY A 308 -22.45 0.16 -14.38
N VAL A 309 -22.58 1.48 -14.54
CA VAL A 309 -23.86 2.21 -14.42
C VAL A 309 -24.59 2.45 -15.74
N GLY A 310 -24.09 1.90 -16.86
CA GLY A 310 -24.54 2.27 -18.21
C GLY A 310 -24.21 3.74 -18.53
N ALA A 311 -24.86 4.33 -19.54
CA ALA A 311 -24.62 5.73 -19.92
C ALA A 311 -24.74 6.68 -18.71
N LEU A 312 -23.67 7.42 -18.41
CA LEU A 312 -23.57 8.28 -17.22
C LEU A 312 -24.61 9.41 -17.26
N ARG A 313 -25.28 9.62 -16.12
CA ARG A 313 -26.25 10.70 -15.90
C ARG A 313 -25.76 11.70 -14.85
N SER A 314 -25.13 11.23 -13.77
CA SER A 314 -24.58 12.10 -12.72
C SER A 314 -23.36 11.48 -12.06
N PHE A 315 -22.47 12.35 -11.59
CA PHE A 315 -21.28 12.00 -10.82
C PHE A 315 -21.09 13.06 -9.73
N GLU A 316 -21.31 12.71 -8.47
CA GLU A 316 -21.42 13.68 -7.39
C GLU A 316 -20.66 13.22 -6.14
N VAL A 317 -19.85 14.11 -5.55
CA VAL A 317 -19.31 13.90 -4.21
C VAL A 317 -20.43 14.19 -3.21
N ILE A 318 -20.83 13.17 -2.44
CA ILE A 318 -21.98 13.26 -1.52
C ILE A 318 -21.54 13.28 -0.05
N GLU A 319 -20.36 12.77 0.29
CA GLU A 319 -19.72 12.94 1.59
C GLU A 319 -18.25 13.31 1.42
N ALA A 320 -17.75 14.22 2.26
CA ALA A 320 -16.37 14.68 2.25
C ALA A 320 -15.86 14.91 3.67
N ASN A 321 -14.54 14.93 3.87
CA ASN A 321 -13.95 15.01 5.21
C ASN A 321 -13.90 16.44 5.81
N GLY A 322 -14.17 17.47 5.01
CA GLY A 322 -14.22 18.87 5.45
C GLY A 322 -12.86 19.50 5.71
N LEU A 323 -11.77 18.86 5.31
CA LEU A 323 -10.41 19.33 5.58
C LEU A 323 -9.81 20.02 4.36
N GLY A 324 -9.59 21.32 4.48
CA GLY A 324 -9.01 22.15 3.42
C GLY A 324 -10.02 22.63 2.36
N PRO A 325 -9.51 23.17 1.25
CA PRO A 325 -10.33 23.67 0.13
C PRO A 325 -11.27 22.61 -0.49
N GLU A 326 -12.32 23.08 -1.18
CA GLU A 326 -13.27 22.25 -1.95
C GLU A 326 -13.97 21.13 -1.14
N ASN A 327 -14.17 21.35 0.17
CA ASN A 327 -14.74 20.39 1.14
C ASN A 327 -13.81 19.22 1.53
N GLY A 328 -12.58 19.20 1.06
CA GLY A 328 -11.59 18.17 1.39
C GLY A 328 -11.71 16.87 0.60
N ARG A 329 -11.22 15.77 1.19
CA ARG A 329 -11.22 14.44 0.56
C ARG A 329 -12.64 13.90 0.42
N ALA A 330 -12.98 13.44 -0.79
CA ALA A 330 -14.21 12.71 -1.05
C ALA A 330 -14.19 11.42 -0.23
N LEU A 331 -15.23 11.20 0.56
CA LEU A 331 -15.43 9.97 1.33
C LEU A 331 -16.42 9.06 0.63
N ARG A 332 -17.42 9.64 -0.03
CA ARG A 332 -18.46 8.91 -0.75
C ARG A 332 -18.89 9.67 -1.99
N VAL A 333 -18.96 8.95 -3.12
CA VAL A 333 -19.33 9.47 -4.43
C VAL A 333 -20.51 8.68 -4.96
N ARG A 334 -21.53 9.39 -5.43
CA ARG A 334 -22.68 8.81 -6.12
C ARG A 334 -22.47 8.87 -7.62
N VAL A 335 -22.53 7.71 -8.26
CA VAL A 335 -22.41 7.56 -9.70
C VAL A 335 -23.75 7.02 -10.21
N SER A 336 -24.47 7.81 -11.00
CA SER A 336 -25.76 7.39 -11.56
C SER A 336 -25.68 7.35 -13.08
N GLY A 337 -26.24 6.31 -13.68
CA GLY A 337 -26.37 6.15 -15.11
C GLY A 337 -27.69 5.53 -15.51
N SER A 338 -27.82 5.17 -16.78
CA SER A 338 -29.01 4.53 -17.33
C SER A 338 -29.29 3.12 -16.78
N GLY A 339 -28.25 2.41 -16.35
CA GLY A 339 -28.32 1.07 -15.77
C GLY A 339 -28.51 1.02 -14.26
N GLY A 340 -28.39 2.15 -13.56
CA GLY A 340 -28.56 2.22 -12.11
C GLY A 340 -27.69 3.28 -11.43
N THR A 341 -27.68 3.24 -10.10
CA THR A 341 -26.85 4.12 -9.25
C THR A 341 -25.97 3.27 -8.35
N VAL A 342 -24.70 3.65 -8.26
CA VAL A 342 -23.69 3.06 -7.37
C VAL A 342 -23.16 4.16 -6.47
N GLU A 343 -22.93 3.83 -5.20
CA GLU A 343 -22.18 4.68 -4.28
C GLU A 343 -20.83 4.00 -4.00
N ALA A 344 -19.75 4.75 -4.19
CA ALA A 344 -18.37 4.27 -4.06
C ALA A 344 -17.58 5.16 -3.08
N THR A 345 -16.48 4.65 -2.52
CA THR A 345 -15.59 5.49 -1.69
C THR A 345 -14.80 6.46 -2.57
N GLY A 346 -14.26 7.53 -1.99
CA GLY A 346 -13.36 8.40 -2.75
C GLY A 346 -12.06 7.72 -3.17
N GLU A 347 -11.58 6.73 -2.42
CA GLU A 347 -10.41 5.93 -2.80
C GLU A 347 -10.76 4.94 -3.93
N ASP A 348 -11.95 4.33 -3.94
CA ASP A 348 -12.42 3.52 -5.08
C ASP A 348 -12.42 4.34 -6.37
N VAL A 349 -12.92 5.57 -6.29
CA VAL A 349 -12.94 6.50 -7.42
C VAL A 349 -11.53 6.86 -7.85
N ARG A 350 -10.66 7.21 -6.91
CA ARG A 350 -9.26 7.50 -7.19
C ARG A 350 -8.60 6.33 -7.93
N THR A 351 -8.72 5.10 -7.43
CA THR A 351 -8.09 3.92 -8.02
C THR A 351 -8.69 3.58 -9.39
N LYS A 352 -10.02 3.48 -9.48
CA LYS A 352 -10.69 3.08 -10.74
C LYS A 352 -10.53 4.10 -11.86
N LEU A 353 -10.40 5.38 -11.52
CA LEU A 353 -10.20 6.47 -12.49
C LEU A 353 -8.73 6.94 -12.56
N GLN A 354 -7.82 6.27 -11.85
CA GLN A 354 -6.38 6.60 -11.81
C GLN A 354 -6.08 8.06 -11.45
N LEU A 355 -6.82 8.61 -10.49
CA LEU A 355 -6.62 9.97 -9.98
C LEU A 355 -5.41 10.00 -9.03
N LYS A 356 -4.81 11.18 -8.90
CA LYS A 356 -3.67 11.39 -7.99
C LYS A 356 -4.05 11.19 -6.52
N SER A 357 -5.27 11.55 -6.12
CA SER A 357 -5.76 11.41 -4.75
C SER A 357 -7.29 11.30 -4.69
N SER A 358 -7.83 10.96 -3.51
CA SER A 358 -9.25 11.06 -3.17
C SER A 358 -9.69 12.49 -2.83
N TRP A 359 -8.76 13.46 -2.85
CA TRP A 359 -9.09 14.86 -2.69
C TRP A 359 -9.45 15.46 -4.04
N PHE A 360 -10.75 15.40 -4.36
CA PHE A 360 -11.30 16.04 -5.54
C PHE A 360 -12.72 16.54 -5.31
N SER A 361 -13.10 17.53 -6.11
CA SER A 361 -14.47 18.01 -6.28
C SER A 361 -14.85 17.96 -7.74
N VAL A 362 -16.16 17.94 -8.01
CA VAL A 362 -16.72 17.93 -9.36
C VAL A 362 -17.01 19.36 -9.78
N LYS A 363 -16.37 19.83 -10.85
CA LYS A 363 -16.59 21.18 -11.35
C LYS A 363 -18.05 21.34 -11.77
N GLY A 364 -18.72 22.36 -11.24
CA GLY A 364 -20.12 22.66 -11.54
C GLY A 364 -21.13 21.88 -10.68
N GLN A 365 -20.68 21.03 -9.75
CA GLN A 365 -21.57 20.45 -8.75
C GLN A 365 -22.15 21.55 -7.86
N THR A 366 -23.48 21.61 -7.77
CA THR A 366 -24.22 22.58 -6.94
C THR A 366 -24.62 22.01 -5.58
N SER A 367 -24.77 20.69 -5.48
CA SER A 367 -25.04 20.00 -4.23
C SER A 367 -23.82 20.07 -3.30
N LYS A 368 -24.03 20.43 -2.03
CA LYS A 368 -22.96 20.42 -1.03
C LYS A 368 -22.85 19.02 -0.43
N PRO A 369 -21.63 18.42 -0.37
CA PRO A 369 -21.45 17.14 0.29
C PRO A 369 -21.70 17.27 1.80
N LYS A 370 -22.19 16.19 2.41
CA LYS A 370 -22.24 16.08 3.87
C LYS A 370 -20.81 15.98 4.40
N ILE A 371 -20.48 16.83 5.36
CA ILE A 371 -19.16 16.79 6.00
C ILE A 371 -19.16 15.71 7.09
N VAL A 372 -18.22 14.78 6.96
CA VAL A 372 -17.95 13.72 7.94
C VAL A 372 -16.52 13.92 8.44
N THR A 373 -16.38 14.60 9.58
CA THR A 373 -15.08 14.88 10.16
C THR A 373 -14.39 13.57 10.54
N PRO A 374 -13.13 13.35 10.10
CA PRO A 374 -12.35 12.20 10.55
C PRO A 374 -12.26 12.20 12.07
N PRO A 375 -12.27 11.04 12.75
CA PRO A 375 -12.08 11.00 14.19
C PRO A 375 -10.82 11.76 14.56
N THR A 376 -10.95 12.78 15.41
CA THR A 376 -9.81 13.30 16.14
C THR A 376 -9.51 12.26 17.20
N SER A 377 -8.29 11.73 17.26
CA SER A 377 -7.86 11.00 18.46
C SER A 377 -7.25 12.02 19.42
N PRO A 378 -7.93 12.43 20.50
CA PRO A 378 -7.24 12.76 21.74
C PRO A 378 -6.60 11.47 22.26
N GLY A 379 -5.39 11.56 22.81
CA GLY A 379 -4.57 10.40 23.18
C GLY A 379 -5.34 9.27 23.87
N GLY A 380 -5.06 8.03 23.46
CA GLY A 380 -5.43 6.82 24.19
C GLY A 380 -6.87 6.34 23.97
N GLY A 381 -7.11 5.66 22.85
CA GLY A 381 -8.34 4.90 22.64
C GLY A 381 -8.36 4.28 21.25
N ALA A 382 -8.07 2.99 21.16
CA ALA A 382 -8.17 2.23 19.92
C ALA A 382 -9.60 2.34 19.34
N GLY A 383 -9.71 2.74 18.08
CA GLY A 383 -10.97 2.88 17.36
C GLY A 383 -10.70 3.07 15.88
N LEU A 384 -10.28 1.99 15.21
CA LEU A 384 -10.06 1.96 13.77
C LEU A 384 -11.40 2.04 13.04
N GLY A 385 -11.85 3.26 12.76
CA GLY A 385 -13.01 3.54 11.91
C GLY A 385 -12.65 3.32 10.44
N SER A 386 -13.45 2.46 9.78
CA SER A 386 -13.48 2.15 8.33
C SER A 386 -12.11 2.01 7.66
N ALA A 387 -11.48 0.85 7.85
CA ALA A 387 -10.47 0.38 6.91
C ALA A 387 -11.18 0.02 5.61
N ASP A 388 -11.05 0.89 4.61
CA ASP A 388 -11.28 0.54 3.22
C ASP A 388 -10.22 -0.50 2.82
N LEU A 389 -10.62 -1.76 2.80
CA LEU A 389 -9.76 -2.91 2.52
C LEU A 389 -9.21 -2.89 1.07
N GLY A 390 -9.75 -2.03 0.18
CA GLY A 390 -9.27 -1.82 -1.18
C GLY A 390 -8.07 -0.86 -1.29
N SER A 391 -7.83 -0.01 -0.29
CA SER A 391 -6.81 1.05 -0.37
C SER A 391 -5.36 0.57 -0.21
N LEU A 392 -5.13 -0.75 -0.16
CA LEU A 392 -3.81 -1.38 0.03
C LEU A 392 -3.20 -1.94 -1.26
N ILE A 393 -3.84 -1.70 -2.41
CA ILE A 393 -3.37 -2.12 -3.72
C ILE A 393 -2.82 -0.88 -4.46
N PRO A 394 -1.49 -0.67 -4.52
CA PRO A 394 -0.92 0.28 -5.48
C PRO A 394 -1.24 -0.13 -6.93
N ASP A 395 -1.45 0.86 -7.79
CA ASP A 395 -1.88 0.75 -9.20
C ASP A 395 -0.98 -0.13 -10.10
N SER A 396 0.18 -0.58 -9.59
CA SER A 396 1.10 -1.51 -10.26
C SER A 396 0.70 -2.99 -10.17
N LEU A 397 -0.28 -3.34 -9.33
CA LEU A 397 -0.65 -4.74 -8.99
C LEU A 397 -1.66 -5.39 -9.94
N THR A 398 -2.35 -4.65 -10.80
CA THR A 398 -3.36 -5.24 -11.71
C THR A 398 -2.74 -6.18 -12.73
N GLY A 399 -1.45 -6.04 -13.07
CA GLY A 399 -0.80 -6.84 -14.11
C GLY A 399 -0.05 -8.10 -13.66
N LEU A 400 0.19 -8.32 -12.36
CA LEU A 400 1.13 -9.37 -11.89
C LEU A 400 0.45 -10.62 -11.32
N ALA A 401 -0.73 -10.52 -10.70
CA ALA A 401 -1.44 -11.68 -10.14
C ALA A 401 -1.95 -12.65 -11.22
N ASP A 402 -2.35 -12.12 -12.38
CA ASP A 402 -2.78 -12.96 -13.53
C ASP A 402 -1.64 -13.78 -14.15
N ASN A 403 -0.38 -13.43 -13.90
CA ASN A 403 0.78 -14.18 -14.40
C ASN A 403 1.14 -15.40 -13.54
N LEU A 404 0.59 -15.52 -12.31
CA LEU A 404 0.88 -16.61 -11.38
C LEU A 404 -0.30 -17.59 -11.26
N VAL A 405 -1.53 -17.08 -11.25
CA VAL A 405 -2.77 -17.88 -11.33
C VAL A 405 -3.78 -17.07 -12.17
N PRO A 406 -4.16 -17.54 -13.37
CA PRO A 406 -5.08 -16.81 -14.25
C PRO A 406 -6.41 -16.52 -13.55
N GLY A 407 -6.81 -15.25 -13.46
CA GLY A 407 -8.06 -14.83 -12.84
C GLY A 407 -7.99 -14.66 -11.32
N SER A 408 -6.82 -14.78 -10.69
CA SER A 408 -6.64 -14.58 -9.25
C SER A 408 -6.77 -13.12 -8.81
N SER A 409 -6.39 -12.17 -9.67
CA SER A 409 -6.65 -10.73 -9.51
C SER A 409 -8.15 -10.46 -9.43
N LYS A 410 -8.90 -11.06 -10.35
CA LYS A 410 -10.35 -10.99 -10.45
C LYS A 410 -11.03 -11.70 -9.28
N LEU A 411 -10.53 -12.87 -8.87
CA LEU A 411 -11.07 -13.59 -7.71
C LEU A 411 -10.84 -12.81 -6.41
N LEU A 412 -9.66 -12.23 -6.23
CA LEU A 412 -9.34 -11.43 -5.06
C LEU A 412 -10.17 -10.13 -5.03
N GLY A 413 -10.39 -9.50 -6.18
CA GLY A 413 -11.29 -8.34 -6.31
C GLY A 413 -12.73 -8.70 -5.95
N ILE A 414 -13.30 -9.73 -6.59
CA ILE A 414 -14.67 -10.21 -6.30
C ILE A 414 -14.81 -10.62 -4.83
N ALA A 415 -13.81 -11.30 -4.29
CA ALA A 415 -13.80 -11.71 -2.89
C ALA A 415 -13.75 -10.51 -1.96
N THR A 416 -12.89 -9.54 -2.23
CA THR A 416 -12.74 -8.32 -1.42
C THR A 416 -14.05 -7.53 -1.42
N ASP A 417 -14.70 -7.38 -2.58
CA ASP A 417 -16.00 -6.71 -2.69
C ASP A 417 -17.09 -7.45 -1.90
N ALA A 418 -17.18 -8.77 -2.06
CA ALA A 418 -18.16 -9.59 -1.35
C ALA A 418 -17.92 -9.61 0.16
N MET A 419 -16.65 -9.66 0.58
CA MET A 419 -16.26 -9.62 1.99
C MET A 419 -16.49 -8.25 2.61
N ASN A 420 -16.24 -7.17 1.88
CA ASN A 420 -16.53 -5.80 2.32
C ASN A 420 -18.03 -5.57 2.49
N GLY A 421 -18.84 -6.03 1.52
CA GLY A 421 -20.30 -6.00 1.61
C GLY A 421 -20.80 -6.76 2.84
N LYS A 422 -20.33 -8.01 3.01
CA LYS A 422 -20.67 -8.84 4.17
C LYS A 422 -20.22 -8.23 5.50
N PHE A 423 -19.05 -7.59 5.53
CA PHE A 423 -18.56 -6.90 6.70
C PHE A 423 -19.45 -5.71 7.06
N GLY A 424 -19.87 -4.93 6.05
CA GLY A 424 -20.85 -3.85 6.20
C GLY A 424 -22.19 -4.34 6.75
N ASP A 425 -22.75 -5.42 6.18
CA ASP A 425 -24.02 -6.02 6.60
C ASP A 425 -24.00 -6.50 8.06
N LEU A 426 -22.82 -6.90 8.54
CA LEU A 426 -22.61 -7.34 9.92
C LEU A 426 -22.35 -6.17 10.90
N GLY A 427 -22.42 -4.91 10.44
CA GLY A 427 -22.19 -3.73 11.27
C GLY A 427 -20.72 -3.29 11.33
N GLY A 428 -19.88 -3.78 10.42
CA GLY A 428 -18.48 -3.39 10.30
C GLY A 428 -17.69 -3.62 11.60
N VAL A 429 -16.88 -2.62 11.98
CA VAL A 429 -15.98 -2.72 13.14
C VAL A 429 -16.70 -2.81 14.49
N THR A 430 -17.95 -2.36 14.56
CA THR A 430 -18.81 -2.52 15.75
C THR A 430 -19.61 -3.84 15.69
N GLY A 431 -19.51 -4.57 14.58
CA GLY A 431 -20.14 -5.85 14.33
C GLY A 431 -19.51 -7.03 15.09
N PRO A 432 -20.07 -8.24 14.91
CA PRO A 432 -19.66 -9.44 15.64
C PRO A 432 -18.22 -9.89 15.32
N LEU A 433 -17.64 -9.44 14.21
CA LEU A 433 -16.27 -9.76 13.81
C LEU A 433 -15.21 -8.84 14.43
N GLY A 434 -15.57 -7.61 14.81
CA GLY A 434 -14.59 -6.58 15.15
C GLY A 434 -13.71 -6.19 13.95
N GLN A 435 -12.51 -5.72 14.21
CA GLN A 435 -11.62 -5.22 13.15
C GLN A 435 -10.97 -6.34 12.33
N ALA A 436 -10.79 -6.12 11.02
CA ALA A 436 -9.97 -6.97 10.17
C ALA A 436 -8.49 -6.96 10.63
N ILE A 437 -7.86 -8.14 10.58
CA ILE A 437 -6.44 -8.37 10.87
C ILE A 437 -5.77 -8.82 9.57
N GLY A 438 -4.88 -7.99 9.03
CA GLY A 438 -4.24 -8.24 7.73
C GLY A 438 -5.18 -7.95 6.54
N VAL A 439 -4.74 -8.33 5.33
CA VAL A 439 -5.50 -8.18 4.07
C VAL A 439 -6.17 -9.49 3.67
N PRO A 440 -7.17 -9.48 2.78
CA PRO A 440 -7.74 -10.69 2.24
C PRO A 440 -6.65 -11.47 1.50
N THR A 441 -6.49 -12.76 1.83
CA THR A 441 -5.48 -13.63 1.25
C THR A 441 -6.13 -14.73 0.44
N LEU A 442 -5.59 -15.02 -0.74
CA LEU A 442 -5.94 -16.25 -1.48
C LEU A 442 -5.58 -17.48 -0.64
N THR A 443 -6.44 -18.49 -0.67
CA THR A 443 -6.09 -19.80 -0.14
C THR A 443 -4.94 -20.42 -0.94
N PRO A 444 -4.09 -21.29 -0.36
CA PRO A 444 -2.93 -21.86 -1.06
C PRO A 444 -3.24 -22.59 -2.36
N ASP A 445 -4.46 -23.13 -2.49
CA ASP A 445 -4.98 -23.80 -3.67
C ASP A 445 -5.64 -22.84 -4.69
N GLY A 446 -5.72 -21.55 -4.37
CA GLY A 446 -6.35 -20.52 -5.19
C GLY A 446 -7.87 -20.63 -5.30
N ALA A 447 -8.52 -21.54 -4.55
CA ALA A 447 -9.95 -21.82 -4.67
C ALA A 447 -10.85 -20.77 -4.02
N GLY A 448 -10.28 -19.89 -3.19
CA GLY A 448 -11.00 -18.79 -2.57
C GLY A 448 -10.11 -17.85 -1.78
N VAL A 449 -10.71 -17.05 -0.93
CA VAL A 449 -10.06 -15.97 -0.18
C VAL A 449 -10.48 -16.04 1.28
N THR A 450 -9.56 -15.71 2.17
CA THR A 450 -9.79 -15.65 3.61
C THR A 450 -9.35 -14.30 4.17
N GLN A 451 -10.10 -13.78 5.13
CA GLN A 451 -9.76 -12.57 5.87
C GLN A 451 -9.93 -12.85 7.36
N LEU A 452 -8.88 -12.60 8.14
CA LEU A 452 -8.94 -12.70 9.59
C LEU A 452 -9.53 -11.43 10.20
N PHE A 453 -10.27 -11.57 11.29
CA PHE A 453 -10.80 -10.49 12.11
C PHE A 453 -10.50 -10.75 13.59
N GLN A 454 -10.63 -9.73 14.43
CA GLN A 454 -10.39 -9.81 15.87
C GLN A 454 -11.19 -10.92 16.57
N LYS A 455 -12.41 -11.20 16.10
CA LYS A 455 -13.33 -12.14 16.75
C LYS A 455 -13.77 -13.30 15.86
N GLY A 456 -13.19 -13.42 14.66
CA GLY A 456 -13.57 -14.48 13.72
C GLY A 456 -12.80 -14.42 12.41
N MET A 457 -13.24 -15.21 11.44
CA MET A 457 -12.64 -15.27 10.11
C MET A 457 -13.76 -15.27 9.08
N MET A 458 -13.53 -14.55 7.99
CA MET A 458 -14.41 -14.54 6.83
C MET A 458 -13.76 -15.33 5.70
N PHE A 459 -14.59 -16.11 5.02
CA PHE A 459 -14.21 -17.01 3.95
C PHE A 459 -15.04 -16.67 2.71
N PHE A 460 -14.41 -16.67 1.54
CA PHE A 460 -15.07 -16.45 0.27
C PHE A 460 -14.63 -17.49 -0.73
N SER A 461 -15.58 -18.09 -1.44
CA SER A 461 -15.36 -18.74 -2.73
C SER A 461 -16.47 -18.32 -3.69
N GLN A 462 -16.26 -18.47 -5.00
CA GLN A 462 -17.33 -18.18 -5.96
C GLN A 462 -18.56 -19.09 -5.79
N GLN A 463 -18.38 -20.29 -5.23
CA GLN A 463 -19.47 -21.26 -5.06
C GLN A 463 -20.31 -21.00 -3.82
N THR A 464 -19.70 -20.43 -2.77
CA THR A 464 -20.36 -20.25 -1.47
C THR A 464 -20.66 -18.80 -1.16
N GLY A 465 -19.96 -17.83 -1.77
CA GLY A 465 -20.01 -16.43 -1.35
C GLY A 465 -19.28 -16.20 -0.02
N ALA A 466 -19.45 -14.99 0.55
CA ALA A 466 -18.79 -14.57 1.77
C ALA A 466 -19.53 -15.07 3.03
N HIS A 467 -18.83 -15.88 3.83
CA HIS A 467 -19.36 -16.47 5.05
C HIS A 467 -18.45 -16.26 6.24
N VAL A 468 -19.06 -16.10 7.41
CA VAL A 468 -18.34 -15.75 8.63
C VAL A 468 -18.42 -16.86 9.66
N LEU A 469 -17.26 -17.24 10.20
CA LEU A 469 -17.17 -18.11 11.36
C LEU A 469 -16.51 -17.35 12.51
N ALA A 470 -17.12 -17.39 13.70
CA ALA A 470 -16.63 -16.78 14.93
C ALA A 470 -16.94 -17.69 16.13
N GLY A 471 -16.24 -17.48 17.25
CA GLY A 471 -16.49 -18.24 18.48
C GLY A 471 -16.37 -19.75 18.30
N LYS A 472 -17.34 -20.51 18.83
CA LYS A 472 -17.34 -21.98 18.75
C LYS A 472 -17.47 -22.47 17.31
N GLY A 473 -18.24 -21.78 16.47
CA GLY A 473 -18.36 -22.09 15.05
C GLY A 473 -17.03 -22.09 14.29
N LEU A 474 -16.09 -21.20 14.64
CA LEU A 474 -14.75 -21.18 14.05
C LEU A 474 -13.85 -22.29 14.63
N SER A 475 -13.89 -22.50 15.96
CA SER A 475 -13.11 -23.55 16.63
C SER A 475 -13.47 -24.94 16.08
N ASP A 476 -14.77 -25.26 16.03
CA ASP A 476 -15.25 -26.56 15.55
C ASP A 476 -14.90 -26.78 14.06
N PHE A 477 -14.87 -25.72 13.26
CA PHE A 477 -14.48 -25.77 11.85
C PHE A 477 -12.97 -26.04 11.69
N GLN A 478 -12.13 -25.41 12.49
CA GLN A 478 -10.68 -25.60 12.47
C GLN A 478 -10.28 -26.98 13.02
N GLU A 479 -10.87 -27.42 14.13
CA GLU A 479 -10.62 -28.74 14.76
C GLU A 479 -10.97 -29.90 13.83
N ARG A 480 -11.95 -29.71 12.95
CA ARG A 480 -12.37 -30.69 11.94
C ARG A 480 -11.60 -30.60 10.62
N GLY A 481 -10.52 -29.81 10.58
CA GLY A 481 -9.59 -29.74 9.45
C GLY A 481 -9.80 -28.57 8.47
N GLY A 482 -10.71 -27.65 8.77
CA GLY A 482 -10.87 -26.38 8.04
C GLY A 482 -11.18 -26.53 6.54
N VAL A 483 -10.83 -25.51 5.74
CA VAL A 483 -11.08 -25.47 4.28
C VAL A 483 -10.53 -26.71 3.55
N PRO A 484 -9.32 -27.23 3.84
CA PRO A 484 -8.79 -28.41 3.15
C PRO A 484 -9.62 -29.69 3.32
N VAL A 485 -10.38 -29.83 4.42
CA VAL A 485 -11.13 -31.06 4.74
C VAL A 485 -12.65 -30.88 4.59
N LEU A 486 -13.16 -29.71 4.97
CA LEU A 486 -14.60 -29.41 5.01
C LEU A 486 -15.06 -28.51 3.85
N GLY A 487 -14.12 -27.93 3.10
CA GLY A 487 -14.40 -26.92 2.08
C GLY A 487 -14.77 -25.55 2.66
N PHE A 488 -15.13 -24.62 1.78
CA PHE A 488 -15.57 -23.28 2.19
C PHE A 488 -16.92 -23.34 2.93
N PRO A 489 -17.10 -22.56 4.02
CA PRO A 489 -18.37 -22.50 4.74
C PRO A 489 -19.51 -22.06 3.84
N ARG A 490 -20.72 -22.59 4.05
CA ARG A 490 -21.96 -22.25 3.31
C ARG A 490 -22.98 -21.48 4.12
N ALA A 491 -22.65 -21.19 5.38
CA ALA A 491 -23.51 -20.46 6.30
C ALA A 491 -22.65 -19.78 7.37
N ASP A 492 -23.15 -18.67 7.88
CA ASP A 492 -22.50 -17.97 8.98
C ASP A 492 -22.69 -18.74 10.30
N ARG A 493 -21.64 -18.78 11.13
CA ARG A 493 -21.67 -19.34 12.48
C ARG A 493 -20.99 -18.36 13.42
N LEU A 494 -21.79 -17.53 14.09
CA LEU A 494 -21.31 -16.41 14.91
C LEU A 494 -21.30 -16.68 16.42
N ARG A 495 -21.56 -17.92 16.84
CA ARG A 495 -21.64 -18.33 18.25
C ARG A 495 -20.76 -19.55 18.48
#